data_AF-A0A0F9NBV2-F1
#
_entry.id   AF-A0A0F9NBV2-F1
#
_cell.length_a   1.000
_cell.length_b   1.000
_cell.length_c   1.000
_cell.angle_alpha   90.00
_cell.angle_beta   90.00
_cell.angle_gamma   90.00
#
_symmetry.space_group_name_H-M   'P 1'
#
loop_
_entity.id
_entity.type
_entity.pdbx_description
1 polymer ?
#
loop_
_entity_poly.entity_id
_entity_poly.type
_entity_poly.pdbx_seq_one_letter_code
_entity_poly.pdbx_strand_id
1 'polypeptide(L)'
;MSNTNSEIKSQIDVAAYYLAQENYTYDKLCWMFAQRRLRAEKDTRYNQEERIKEKAAEIYFQSTPYDILCYLIAELDVLINLGAI
;
A
#
# COMPACT_ATOMS: atom_id res chain seq x y z
N MET A 1 25.49 1.39 -6.73
CA MET A 1 24.17 0.76 -6.51
C MET A 1 23.57 1.06 -5.11
N SER A 2 24.23 1.81 -4.22
CA SER A 2 23.69 2.17 -2.89
C SER A 2 22.75 3.38 -2.88
N ASN A 3 23.01 4.40 -3.71
CA ASN A 3 22.28 5.67 -3.65
C ASN A 3 20.81 5.57 -4.11
N THR A 4 20.52 4.74 -5.11
CA THR A 4 19.16 4.59 -5.64
C THR A 4 18.22 3.94 -4.62
N ASN A 5 18.70 2.94 -3.87
CA ASN A 5 17.89 2.30 -2.82
C ASN A 5 17.62 3.24 -1.65
N SER A 6 18.60 4.07 -1.25
CA SER A 6 18.38 5.08 -0.21
C SER A 6 17.39 6.17 -0.65
N GLU A 7 17.42 6.55 -1.93
CA GLU A 7 16.51 7.55 -2.47
C GLU A 7 15.07 7.03 -2.56
N ILE A 8 14.88 5.80 -3.05
CA ILE A 8 13.57 5.14 -3.06
C ILE A 8 13.02 5.01 -1.64
N LYS A 9 13.84 4.53 -0.70
CA LYS A 9 13.42 4.42 0.70
C LYS A 9 13.01 5.78 1.27
N SER A 10 13.78 6.84 0.99
CA SER A 10 13.43 8.19 1.44
C SER A 10 12.09 8.67 0.85
N GLN A 11 11.78 8.33 -0.40
CA GLN A 11 10.50 8.66 -1.02
C GLN A 11 9.35 7.90 -0.34
N ILE A 12 9.55 6.63 -0.02
CA ILE A 12 8.57 5.80 0.70
C ILE A 12 8.32 6.38 2.09
N ASP A 13 9.37 6.68 2.85
CA ASP A 13 9.27 7.23 4.21
C ASP A 13 8.49 8.55 4.22
N VAL A 14 8.78 9.45 3.26
CA VAL A 14 8.07 10.73 3.11
C VAL A 14 6.61 10.52 2.72
N ALA A 15 6.33 9.63 1.77
CA ALA A 15 4.96 9.35 1.34
C ALA A 15 4.14 8.69 2.46
N ALA A 16 4.73 7.77 3.21
CA ALA A 16 4.11 7.12 4.37
C ALA A 16 3.79 8.12 5.48
N TYR A 17 4.71 9.06 5.74
CA TYR A 17 4.50 10.14 6.70
C TYR A 17 3.28 10.98 6.34
N TYR A 18 3.19 11.47 5.09
CA TYR A 18 2.05 12.28 4.66
C TYR A 18 0.74 11.47 4.65
N LEU A 19 0.78 10.21 4.24
CA LEU A 19 -0.39 9.33 4.31
C LEU A 19 -0.88 9.12 5.74
N ALA A 20 0.02 9.03 6.72
CA ALA A 20 -0.37 8.93 8.13
C ALA A 20 -1.05 10.22 8.63
N GLN A 21 -0.62 11.39 8.14
CA GLN A 21 -1.24 12.69 8.48
C GLN A 21 -2.68 12.83 7.95
N GLU A 22 -3.02 12.15 6.86
CA GLU A 22 -4.41 12.11 6.34
C GLU A 22 -5.40 11.47 7.33
N ASN A 23 -4.90 10.72 8.32
CA ASN A 23 -5.68 10.13 9.40
C ASN A 23 -6.92 9.34 8.91
N TYR A 24 -6.73 8.55 7.85
CA TYR A 24 -7.78 7.66 7.37
C TYR A 24 -8.15 6.62 8.42
N THR A 25 -9.38 6.13 8.38
CA THR A 25 -9.78 5.03 9.25
C THR A 25 -9.01 3.76 8.87
N TYR A 26 -8.82 2.87 9.85
CA TYR A 26 -8.04 1.65 9.65
C TYR A 26 -8.61 0.77 8.52
N ASP A 27 -9.94 0.62 8.44
CA ASP A 27 -10.63 -0.10 7.36
C ASP A 27 -10.36 0.52 5.99
N LYS A 28 -10.28 1.86 5.91
CA LYS A 28 -9.94 2.56 4.68
C LYS A 28 -8.48 2.31 4.27
N LEU A 29 -7.55 2.23 5.22
CA LEU A 29 -6.17 1.82 4.91
C LEU A 29 -6.11 0.37 4.43
N CYS A 30 -6.83 -0.56 5.06
CA CYS A 30 -6.92 -1.93 4.58
C CYS A 30 -7.43 -2.00 3.14
N TRP A 31 -8.46 -1.21 2.81
CA TRP A 31 -9.00 -1.07 1.46
C TRP A 31 -7.96 -0.53 0.47
N MET A 32 -7.30 0.58 0.81
CA MET A 32 -6.28 1.21 -0.03
C MET A 32 -5.11 0.27 -0.31
N PHE A 33 -4.67 -0.48 0.72
CA PHE A 33 -3.61 -1.47 0.60
C PHE A 33 -4.05 -2.64 -0.28
N ALA A 34 -5.26 -3.16 -0.09
CA ALA A 34 -5.83 -4.23 -0.90
C ALA A 34 -5.83 -3.88 -2.39
N GLN A 35 -6.31 -2.69 -2.77
CA GLN A 35 -6.35 -2.24 -4.15
C GLN A 35 -4.96 -2.26 -4.81
N ARG A 36 -3.97 -1.65 -4.14
CA ARG A 36 -2.59 -1.56 -4.66
C ARG A 36 -1.94 -2.93 -4.74
N ARG A 37 -2.17 -3.77 -3.73
CA ARG A 37 -1.61 -5.12 -3.65
C ARG A 37 -2.15 -6.01 -4.77
N LEU A 38 -3.46 -6.01 -5.00
CA LEU A 38 -4.06 -6.79 -6.09
C LEU A 38 -3.56 -6.34 -7.46
N ARG A 39 -3.38 -5.02 -7.66
CA ARG A 39 -2.80 -4.47 -8.89
C ARG A 39 -1.36 -4.93 -9.09
N ALA A 40 -0.52 -4.84 -8.06
CA ALA A 40 0.87 -5.28 -8.09
C ALA A 40 0.99 -6.81 -8.30
N GLU A 41 0.11 -7.60 -7.68
CA GLU A 41 0.02 -9.05 -7.86
C GLU A 41 -0.55 -9.46 -9.25
N LYS A 42 -1.00 -8.48 -10.06
CA LYS A 42 -1.67 -8.69 -11.35
C LYS A 42 -2.85 -9.65 -11.24
N ASP A 43 -3.58 -9.58 -10.12
CA ASP A 43 -4.80 -10.35 -9.90
C ASP A 43 -5.80 -10.01 -11.03
N THR A 44 -6.36 -11.01 -11.69
CA THR A 44 -7.28 -10.80 -12.83
C THR A 44 -8.57 -10.07 -12.45
N ARG A 45 -8.90 -10.06 -11.15
CA ARG A 45 -10.06 -9.40 -10.55
C ARG A 45 -9.68 -8.14 -9.76
N TYR A 46 -8.48 -7.58 -9.95
CA TYR A 46 -8.00 -6.41 -9.19
C TYR A 46 -8.92 -5.18 -9.25
N ASN A 47 -9.73 -5.05 -10.31
CA ASN A 47 -10.68 -3.97 -10.52
C ASN A 47 -12.10 -4.28 -10.03
N GLN A 48 -12.34 -5.47 -9.48
CA GLN A 48 -13.64 -5.88 -8.95
C GLN A 48 -13.74 -5.46 -7.48
N GLU A 49 -14.75 -4.67 -7.15
CA GLU A 49 -14.97 -4.15 -5.80
C GLU A 49 -15.09 -5.27 -4.75
N GLU A 50 -15.80 -6.35 -5.09
CA GLU A 50 -15.94 -7.52 -4.22
C GLU A 50 -14.59 -8.17 -3.91
N ARG A 51 -13.71 -8.32 -4.91
CA ARG A 51 -12.36 -8.87 -4.71
C ARG A 51 -11.51 -7.98 -3.81
N ILE A 52 -11.59 -6.67 -4.02
CA ILE A 52 -10.90 -5.68 -3.16
C ILE A 52 -11.41 -5.80 -1.72
N LYS A 53 -12.73 -5.95 -1.54
CA LYS A 53 -13.36 -6.11 -0.23
C LYS A 53 -12.90 -7.37 0.49
N GLU A 54 -12.87 -8.52 -0.20
CA GLU A 54 -12.32 -9.78 0.33
C GLU A 54 -10.89 -9.57 0.82
N LYS A 55 -10.03 -8.99 -0.02
CA LYS A 55 -8.62 -8.77 0.31
C LYS A 55 -8.44 -7.78 1.45
N ALA A 56 -9.24 -6.72 1.49
CA ALA A 56 -9.24 -5.75 2.59
C ALA A 56 -9.64 -6.40 3.92
N ALA A 57 -10.63 -7.31 3.90
CA ALA A 57 -11.02 -8.07 5.09
C ALA A 57 -9.90 -9.00 5.56
N GLU A 58 -9.22 -9.72 4.66
CA GLU A 58 -8.03 -10.52 4.99
C GLU A 58 -6.97 -9.68 5.72
N ILE A 59 -6.65 -8.49 5.18
CA ILE A 59 -5.68 -7.56 5.77
C ILE A 59 -6.16 -7.04 7.13
N TYR A 60 -7.44 -6.70 7.25
CA TYR A 60 -8.01 -6.20 8.51
C TYR A 60 -7.81 -7.21 9.64
N PHE A 61 -8.11 -8.49 9.38
CA PHE A 61 -7.97 -9.55 10.38
C PHE A 61 -6.51 -9.90 10.72
N GLN A 62 -5.55 -9.60 9.83
CA GLN A 62 -4.13 -9.73 10.15
C GLN A 62 -3.65 -8.76 11.23
N SER A 63 -4.44 -7.72 11.54
CA SER A 63 -4.14 -6.74 12.60
C SER A 63 -2.78 -6.06 12.42
N THR A 64 -2.39 -5.81 11.16
CA THR A 64 -1.17 -5.07 10.82
C THR A 64 -1.22 -3.67 11.44
N PRO A 65 -0.16 -3.19 12.10
CA PRO A 65 -0.17 -1.85 12.70
C PRO A 65 -0.46 -0.74 11.67
N TYR A 66 -1.11 0.33 12.13
CA TYR A 66 -1.57 1.45 11.29
C TYR A 66 -0.42 2.10 10.49
N ASP A 67 0.67 2.42 11.17
CA ASP A 67 1.87 3.01 10.59
C ASP A 67 2.53 2.09 9.55
N ILE A 68 2.54 0.79 9.82
CA ILE A 68 3.01 -0.23 8.87
C ILE A 68 2.10 -0.29 7.64
N LEU A 69 0.77 -0.18 7.78
CA LEU A 69 -0.13 -0.08 6.63
C LEU A 69 0.16 1.17 5.80
N CYS A 70 0.36 2.33 6.43
CA CYS A 70 0.76 3.55 5.72
C CYS A 70 2.07 3.35 4.94
N TYR A 71 3.06 2.72 5.55
CA TYR A 71 4.34 2.41 4.89
C TYR A 71 4.15 1.48 3.69
N LEU A 72 3.42 0.38 3.85
CA LEU A 72 3.22 -0.61 2.77
C LEU A 72 2.40 -0.04 1.59
N ILE A 73 1.43 0.83 1.87
CA ILE A 73 0.69 1.56 0.84
C ILE A 73 1.63 2.47 0.05
N ALA A 74 2.45 3.25 0.76
CA ALA A 74 3.42 4.16 0.15
C ALA A 74 4.47 3.41 -0.67
N GLU A 75 4.97 2.28 -0.16
CA GLU A 75 5.92 1.42 -0.87
C GLU A 75 5.35 0.94 -2.20
N LEU A 76 4.13 0.39 -2.21
CA LEU A 76 3.49 -0.05 -3.45
C LEU A 76 3.28 1.10 -4.42
N ASP A 77 2.84 2.27 -3.96
CA ASP A 77 2.64 3.43 -4.84
C ASP A 77 3.94 3.89 -5.49
N VAL A 78 5.02 4.00 -4.71
CA VAL A 78 6.34 4.38 -5.23
C VAL A 78 6.84 3.35 -6.24
N LEU A 79 6.77 2.06 -5.93
CA LEU A 79 7.24 1.00 -6.83
C LEU A 79 6.43 0.91 -8.12
N ILE A 80 5.10 1.07 -8.05
CA ILE A 80 4.22 1.11 -9.23
C ILE A 80 4.54 2.33 -10.09
N ASN A 81 4.73 3.51 -9.49
CA ASN A 81 5.03 4.75 -10.23
C ASN A 81 6.41 4.72 -10.89
N LEU A 82 7.37 4.00 -10.31
CA LEU A 82 8.68 3.75 -10.90
C LEU A 82 8.67 2.66 -11.97
N GLY A 83 7.54 1.96 -12.17
CA GLY A 83 7.43 0.82 -13.07
C GLY A 83 8.28 -0.38 -12.63
N ALA A 84 8.60 -0.47 -11.33
CA ALA A 84 9.39 -1.56 -10.77
C ALA A 84 8.57 -2.84 -10.56
N ILE A 85 7.24 -2.71 -10.46
CA ILE A 85 6.26 -3.80 -10.31
C ILE A 85 5.02 -3.56 -11.17
#